data_AF-A0A2G6E192-F1
#
_entry.id   AF-A0A2G6E192-F1
#
_cell.length_a   1.000
_cell.length_b   1.000
_cell.length_c   1.000
_cell.angle_alpha   90.00
_cell.angle_beta   90.00
_cell.angle_gamma   90.00
#
_symmetry.space_group_name_H-M   'P 1'
#
loop_
_entity.id
_entity.type
_entity.pdbx_description
1 polymer ?
#
loop_
_entity_poly.entity_id
_entity_poly.type
_entity_poly.pdbx_seq_one_letter_code
_entity_poly.pdbx_strand_id
1 'polypeptide(L)' 'MYVRQDVEEAVKLISQGALHTQELISNYFSVRDTQAAYQYVDDHFQDVMKVMLTFSERRY' A
#
# COMPACT_ATOMS: atom_id res chain seq x y z
N MET A 1 9.77 -10.75 -14.09
CA MET A 1 9.22 -9.39 -14.21
C MET A 1 7.75 -9.55 -14.56
N TYR A 2 6.84 -8.96 -13.80
CA TYR A 2 5.41 -9.11 -14.06
C TYR A 2 5.07 -8.56 -15.43
N VAL A 3 4.36 -9.36 -16.23
CA VAL A 3 3.84 -8.91 -17.53
C VAL A 3 2.47 -8.27 -17.33
N ARG A 4 2.01 -7.53 -18.33
CA ARG A 4 0.68 -6.89 -18.31
C ARG A 4 -0.44 -7.86 -17.90
N GLN A 5 -0.35 -9.11 -18.33
CA GLN A 5 -1.31 -10.17 -18.02
C GLN A 5 -1.40 -10.49 -16.52
N ASP A 6 -0.28 -10.43 -15.79
CA ASP A 6 -0.26 -10.70 -14.34
C ASP A 6 -1.03 -9.62 -13.57
N VAL A 7 -0.93 -8.37 -14.02
CA VAL A 7 -1.67 -7.24 -13.42
C VAL A 7 -3.15 -7.35 -13.70
N GLU A 8 -3.53 -7.72 -14.93
CA GLU A 8 -4.93 -7.91 -15.32
C GLU A 8 -5.60 -9.02 -14.49
N GLU A 9 -4.91 -10.15 -14.28
CA GLU A 9 -5.42 -11.23 -13.44
C GLU A 9 -5.48 -10.83 -11.96
N ALA A 10 -4.48 -10.13 -11.44
CA ALA A 10 -4.50 -9.65 -10.06
C ALA A 10 -5.68 -8.69 -9.79
N VAL A 11 -5.95 -7.77 -10.71
CA VAL A 11 -7.11 -6.86 -10.61
C VAL A 11 -8.43 -7.64 -10.64
N LYS A 12 -8.55 -8.64 -11.51
CA LYS A 12 -9.73 -9.49 -11.57
C LYS A 12 -9.98 -10.22 -10.25
N LEU A 13 -8.94 -10.85 -9.68
CA LEU A 13 -9.04 -11.56 -8.40
C LEU A 13 -9.46 -10.62 -7.24
N ILE A 14 -8.93 -9.40 -7.21
CA ILE A 14 -9.34 -8.39 -6.22
C ILE A 14 -10.80 -7.96 -6.44
N SER A 15 -11.20 -7.69 -7.68
CA SER A 15 -12.58 -7.26 -7.99
C SER A 15 -13.64 -8.32 -7.66
N GLN A 16 -13.24 -9.59 -7.68
CA GLN A 16 -14.10 -10.73 -7.34
C GLN A 16 -14.14 -11.01 -5.82
N GLY A 17 -13.37 -10.27 -5.01
CA GLY A 17 -13.20 -10.52 -3.58
C GLY A 17 -12.42 -11.80 -3.27
N ALA A 18 -11.76 -12.40 -4.27
CA ALA A 18 -10.91 -13.58 -4.08
C ALA A 18 -9.58 -13.22 -3.40
N LEU A 19 -9.16 -11.95 -3.48
CA LEU A 19 -7.98 -11.42 -2.80
C LEU A 19 -8.29 -10.07 -2.15
N HIS A 20 -7.82 -9.88 -0.92
CA HIS A 20 -7.94 -8.63 -0.15
C HIS A 20 -6.55 -8.04 0.08
N THR A 21 -6.18 -7.01 -0.68
CA THR A 21 -4.85 -6.37 -0.57
C THR A 21 -4.81 -5.23 0.45
N GLN A 22 -5.97 -4.72 0.86
CA GLN A 22 -6.09 -3.61 1.80
C GLN A 22 -5.47 -3.93 3.15
N GLU A 23 -5.60 -5.18 3.61
CA GLU A 23 -5.04 -5.67 4.87
C GLU A 23 -3.51 -5.66 4.88
N LEU A 24 -2.89 -5.57 3.69
CA LEU A 24 -1.45 -5.49 3.60
C LEU A 24 -0.90 -4.12 4.00
N ILE A 25 -1.76 -3.10 3.97
CA ILE A 25 -1.37 -1.71 4.19
C ILE A 25 -1.41 -1.41 5.68
N SER A 26 -0.24 -1.30 6.28
CA SER A 26 -0.06 -1.00 7.70
C SER A 26 -0.30 0.48 8.02
N ASN A 27 0.03 1.39 7.10
CA ASN A 27 -0.17 2.83 7.33
C ASN A 27 -0.24 3.65 6.04
N TYR A 28 -0.80 4.85 6.14
CA TYR A 28 -0.90 5.84 5.07
C TYR A 28 -0.20 7.13 5.47
N PHE A 29 0.53 7.70 4.53
CA PHE A 29 1.15 9.02 4.69
C PHE A 29 0.77 9.92 3.52
N SER A 30 0.81 11.23 3.74
CA SER A 30 0.81 12.19 2.63
C SER A 30 2.11 12.05 1.86
N VAL A 31 2.07 12.25 0.53
CA VAL A 31 3.29 12.32 -0.28
C VAL A 31 4.25 13.41 0.21
N ARG A 32 3.73 14.47 0.83
CA ARG A 32 4.55 15.55 1.42
C ARG A 32 5.36 15.07 2.63
N ASP A 33 4.90 14.01 3.29
CA ASP A 33 5.52 13.43 4.48
C ASP A 33 6.36 12.20 4.17
N THR A 34 6.92 12.12 2.95
CA THR A 34 7.69 10.96 2.47
C THR A 34 8.82 10.60 3.42
N GLN A 35 9.56 11.57 3.95
CA GLN A 35 10.64 11.30 4.90
C GLN A 35 10.13 10.67 6.21
N ALA A 36 9.01 11.15 6.74
CA ALA A 36 8.40 10.60 7.94
C ALA A 36 7.90 9.16 7.70
N ALA A 37 7.39 8.87 6.50
CA ALA A 37 6.99 7.52 6.11
C ALA A 37 8.18 6.54 6.11
N TYR A 38 9.35 6.95 5.62
CA TYR A 38 10.57 6.13 5.69
C TYR A 38 11.01 5.91 7.14
N GLN A 39 11.08 6.98 7.94
CA GLN A 39 11.45 6.86 9.35
C GLN A 39 10.50 5.93 10.11
N TYR A 40 9.19 6.01 9.85
CA TYR A 40 8.22 5.11 10.45
C TYR A 40 8.50 3.63 10.12
N VAL A 41 8.90 3.32 8.88
CA VAL A 41 9.26 1.96 8.48
C VAL A 41 10.50 1.48 9.22
N ASP A 42 11.51 2.33 9.37
CA ASP A 42 12.73 1.99 10.09
C ASP A 42 12.46 1.73 11.58
N ASP A 43 11.64 2.58 12.20
CA ASP A 43 11.30 2.51 13.63
C ASP A 43 10.39 1.30 13.95
N HIS A 44 9.58 0.84 12.99
CA HIS A 44 8.57 -0.22 13.18
C HIS A 44 8.82 -1.42 12.27
N PHE A 45 10.07 -1.68 11.88
CA PHE A 45 10.43 -2.69 10.88
C PHE A 45 9.87 -4.10 11.15
N GLN A 46 9.66 -4.46 12.42
CA GLN A 46 9.12 -5.77 12.81
C GLN A 46 7.61 -5.91 12.58
N ASP A 47 6.86 -4.81 12.62
CA ASP A 47 5.39 -4.81 12.64
C ASP A 47 4.79 -4.19 11.37
N VAL A 48 5.59 -3.46 10.58
CA VAL A 48 5.16 -2.82 9.33
C VAL A 48 5.28 -3.78 8.15
N MET A 49 4.24 -3.87 7.34
CA MET A 49 4.23 -4.68 6.12
C MET A 49 4.24 -3.83 4.86
N LYS A 50 3.33 -2.87 4.73
CA LYS A 50 3.33 -1.92 3.61
C LYS A 50 2.87 -0.54 4.05
N VAL A 51 3.64 0.48 3.70
CA VAL A 51 3.22 1.89 3.81
C VAL A 51 2.82 2.40 2.43
N MET A 52 1.73 3.17 2.38
CA MET A 52 1.22 3.80 1.15
C MET A 52 1.31 5.33 1.25
N LEU A 53 1.94 5.95 0.25
CA LEU A 53 1.93 7.40 0.08
C LEU A 53 0.74 7.82 -0.77
N THR A 54 0.01 8.83 -0.30
CA THR A 54 -1.20 9.33 -0.97
C THR A 54 -1.07 10.81 -1.29
N PHE A 55 -1.59 11.21 -2.45
CA PHE A 55 -1.61 12.61 -2.90
C PHE A 55 -2.85 13.37 -2.39
N SER A 56 -3.87 12.65 -1.94
CA SER A 56 -5.08 13.22 -1.37
C SER A 56 -4.92 13.41 0.14
N GLU A 57 -5.21 14.61 0.65
CA GLU A 57 -5.60 14.75 2.06
C GLU A 57 -6.91 13.97 2.23
N ARG A 58 -6.85 12.70 2.65
CA ARG A 58 -8.06 11.96 3.04
C ARG A 58 -8.62 12.65 4.28
N ARG A 59 -9.52 13.62 4.06
CA ARG A 59 -10.47 14.08 5.07
C ARG A 59 -11.48 12.96 5.25
N TYR A 60 -11.31 12.20 6.32
CA TYR A 60 -12.32 11.27 6.82
C TYR A 60 -13.56 12.05 7.29
#